data_AF-A0A239JSH3-F1
#
_entry.id   AF-A0A239JSH3-F1
#
_cell.length_a   1.000
_cell.length_b   1.000
_cell.length_c   1.000
_cell.angle_alpha   90.00
_cell.angle_beta   90.00
_cell.angle_gamma   90.00
#
_symmetry.space_group_name_H-M   'P 1'
#
loop_
_entity.id
_entity.type
_entity.pdbx_description
1 polymer ?
#
loop_
_entity_poly.entity_id
_entity_poly.type
_entity_poly.pdbx_seq_one_letter_code
_entity_poly.pdbx_strand_id
1 'polypeptide(L)'
;MSNASYLDTLDLSDEERARVQDLGDEVQVTLLEPITYKHSKFDGGDRTLTELRLVKKVKGKHMKAMDQTKGDIGQSLALVAALSGTPANAMDELDSRDMEVVLTLVEPFLPKRRRTGTP
;
A
#
# COMPACT_ATOMS: atom_id res chain seq x y z
N MET A 1 -7.87 -26.06 -14.52
CA MET A 1 -6.72 -25.72 -13.67
C MET A 1 -7.15 -24.57 -12.79
N SER A 2 -7.26 -24.79 -11.49
CA SER A 2 -7.51 -23.71 -10.53
C SER A 2 -6.28 -22.79 -10.58
N ASN A 3 -6.46 -21.55 -11.03
CA ASN A 3 -5.42 -20.54 -10.92
C ASN A 3 -5.45 -20.12 -9.45
N ALA A 4 -4.57 -20.68 -8.62
CA ALA A 4 -4.46 -20.27 -7.22
C ALA A 4 -4.26 -18.75 -7.19
N SER A 5 -5.08 -18.04 -6.41
CA SER A 5 -4.96 -16.59 -6.30
C SER A 5 -3.60 -16.29 -5.67
N TYR A 6 -2.89 -15.25 -6.11
CA TYR A 6 -1.64 -14.87 -5.44
C TYR A 6 -1.88 -14.54 -3.96
N LEU A 7 -3.08 -14.08 -3.63
CA LEU A 7 -3.51 -13.87 -2.25
C LEU A 7 -3.33 -15.14 -1.42
N ASP A 8 -3.63 -16.32 -1.96
CA ASP A 8 -3.53 -17.62 -1.27
C ASP A 8 -2.08 -17.97 -0.90
N THR A 9 -1.10 -17.29 -1.49
CA THR A 9 0.33 -17.46 -1.20
C THR A 9 0.85 -16.49 -0.14
N LEU A 10 0.04 -15.52 0.28
CA LEU A 10 0.41 -14.52 1.28
C LEU A 10 0.09 -15.00 2.69
N ASP A 11 0.96 -14.62 3.63
CA ASP A 11 0.78 -14.82 5.06
C ASP A 11 -0.20 -13.77 5.61
N LEU A 12 -1.48 -14.01 5.35
CA LEU A 12 -2.60 -13.22 5.85
C LEU A 12 -3.54 -14.15 6.61
N SER A 13 -3.98 -13.71 7.80
CA SER A 13 -5.07 -14.34 8.55
C SER A 13 -6.38 -14.31 7.76
N ASP A 14 -7.34 -15.15 8.17
CA ASP A 14 -8.65 -15.21 7.52
C ASP A 14 -9.40 -13.86 7.60
N GLU A 15 -9.26 -13.13 8.71
CA GLU A 15 -9.87 -11.81 8.90
C GLU A 15 -9.25 -10.73 8.00
N GLU A 16 -7.93 -10.74 7.83
CA GLU A 16 -7.23 -9.83 6.92
C GLU A 16 -7.60 -10.14 5.48
N ARG A 17 -7.60 -11.43 5.11
CA ARG A 17 -7.96 -11.91 3.77
C ARG A 17 -9.40 -11.54 3.41
N ALA A 18 -10.33 -11.60 4.36
CA ALA A 18 -11.73 -11.22 4.15
C ALA A 18 -11.92 -9.73 3.78
N ARG A 19 -10.95 -8.86 4.13
CA ARG A 19 -10.98 -7.43 3.79
C ARG A 19 -10.29 -7.10 2.46
N VAL A 20 -9.67 -8.10 1.82
CA VAL A 20 -8.88 -7.93 0.61
C VAL A 20 -9.64 -8.46 -0.61
N GLN A 21 -9.66 -7.67 -1.68
CA GLN A 21 -10.24 -8.06 -2.95
C GLN A 21 -9.22 -7.92 -4.09
N ASP A 22 -8.97 -9.00 -4.82
CA ASP A 22 -8.21 -8.96 -6.07
C ASP A 22 -9.09 -8.39 -7.20
N LEU A 23 -8.69 -7.26 -7.77
CA LEU A 23 -9.37 -6.57 -8.88
C LEU A 23 -8.61 -6.71 -10.21
N GLY A 24 -7.72 -7.70 -10.32
CA GLY A 24 -6.89 -7.94 -11.50
C GLY A 24 -5.58 -7.16 -11.45
N ASP A 25 -5.57 -5.94 -12.00
CA ASP A 25 -4.38 -5.06 -12.04
C ASP A 25 -4.15 -4.29 -10.73
N GLU A 26 -5.15 -4.31 -9.84
CA GLU A 26 -5.15 -3.66 -8.54
C GLU A 26 -5.56 -4.67 -7.45
N VAL A 27 -5.20 -4.36 -6.21
CA VAL A 27 -5.76 -5.01 -5.03
C VAL A 27 -6.41 -3.96 -4.15
N GLN A 28 -7.63 -4.24 -3.71
CA GLN A 28 -8.36 -3.39 -2.78
C GLN A 28 -8.26 -3.95 -1.36
N VAL A 29 -8.06 -3.06 -0.39
CA VAL A 29 -8.07 -3.38 1.04
C VAL A 29 -9.11 -2.50 1.70
N THR A 30 -10.06 -3.11 2.40
CA THR A 30 -10.98 -2.39 3.29
C THR A 30 -10.26 -2.09 4.59
N LEU A 31 -10.20 -0.82 4.98
CA LEU A 31 -9.50 -0.36 6.18
C LEU A 31 -10.31 -0.72 7.43
N LEU A 32 -9.61 -1.09 8.51
CA LEU A 32 -10.22 -1.26 9.82
C LEU A 32 -10.65 0.09 10.39
N GLU A 33 -9.79 1.08 10.25
CA GLU A 33 -10.04 2.45 10.69
C GLU A 33 -10.08 3.39 9.46
N PRO A 34 -11.19 4.10 9.22
CA PRO A 34 -11.26 5.04 8.11
C PRO A 34 -10.27 6.20 8.26
N ILE A 35 -9.54 6.50 7.19
CA ILE A 35 -8.63 7.65 7.13
C ILE A 35 -9.45 8.91 6.84
N THR A 36 -9.34 9.93 7.69
CA THR A 36 -9.96 11.24 7.45
C THR A 36 -8.87 12.29 7.22
N TYR A 37 -8.90 12.97 6.09
CA TYR A 37 -7.85 13.92 5.72
C TYR A 37 -8.36 15.11 4.91
N LYS A 38 -7.59 16.21 4.92
CA LYS A 38 -7.81 17.36 4.03
C LYS A 38 -6.91 17.27 2.82
N HIS A 39 -7.49 17.30 1.62
CA HIS A 39 -6.70 17.19 0.38
C HIS A 39 -5.87 18.45 0.11
N SER A 40 -6.33 19.63 0.53
CA SER A 40 -5.54 20.84 0.53
C SER A 40 -6.03 21.83 1.59
N LYS A 41 -5.21 22.84 1.93
CA LYS A 41 -5.61 23.95 2.82
C LYS A 41 -6.77 24.78 2.28
N PHE A 42 -7.04 24.70 0.98
CA PHE A 42 -8.13 25.40 0.29
C PHE A 42 -9.32 24.48 0.00
N ASP A 43 -9.23 23.19 0.34
CA ASP A 43 -10.35 22.27 0.14
C ASP A 43 -11.37 22.48 1.27
N GLY A 44 -12.64 22.58 0.90
CA GLY A 44 -13.72 23.04 1.78
C GLY A 44 -14.22 22.02 2.80
N GLY A 45 -13.60 20.84 2.89
CA GLY A 45 -14.05 19.77 3.77
C GLY A 45 -13.08 18.61 3.89
N ASP A 46 -13.36 17.75 4.86
CA ASP A 46 -12.61 16.51 5.09
C ASP A 46 -13.05 15.44 4.09
N ARG A 47 -12.11 14.62 3.66
CA ARG A 47 -12.35 13.42 2.86
C ARG A 47 -12.11 12.19 3.72
N THR A 48 -12.94 11.17 3.54
CA THR A 48 -12.81 9.90 4.25
C THR A 48 -12.49 8.78 3.26
N LEU A 49 -11.48 7.97 3.57
CA LEU A 49 -11.16 6.73 2.87
C LEU A 49 -11.50 5.56 3.77
N THR A 50 -12.32 4.66 3.27
CA THR A 50 -12.64 3.37 3.92
C THR A 50 -11.93 2.20 3.24
N GLU A 51 -11.30 2.46 2.09
CA GLU A 51 -10.57 1.47 1.31
C GLU A 51 -9.34 2.10 0.65
N LEU A 52 -8.30 1.28 0.47
CA LEU A 52 -7.15 1.60 -0.38
C LEU A 52 -7.15 0.67 -1.58
N ARG A 53 -6.85 1.21 -2.77
CA ARG A 53 -6.62 0.43 -3.99
C ARG A 53 -5.17 0.56 -4.37
N LEU A 54 -4.46 -0.54 -4.50
CA LEU A 54 -3.02 -0.56 -4.75
C LEU A 54 -2.76 -1.16 -6.11
N VAL A 55 -2.09 -0.41 -6.98
CA VAL A 55 -1.68 -0.94 -8.28
C VAL A 55 -0.60 -2.02 -8.10
N LYS A 56 -0.78 -3.20 -8.71
CA LYS A 56 0.20 -4.29 -8.62
C LYS A 56 1.44 -4.03 -9.47
N LYS A 57 1.32 -3.20 -10.51
CA LYS A 57 2.41 -2.86 -11.43
C LYS A 57 3.26 -1.73 -10.84
N VAL A 58 4.29 -2.10 -10.10
CA VAL A 58 5.28 -1.15 -9.57
C VAL A 58 6.07 -0.50 -10.70
N LYS A 59 6.12 0.83 -10.73
CA LYS A 59 6.80 1.65 -11.76
C LYS A 59 7.89 2.49 -11.11
N GLY A 60 8.82 3.00 -11.92
CA GLY A 60 9.92 3.85 -11.44
C GLY A 60 9.46 5.10 -10.67
N LYS A 61 8.27 5.64 -10.94
CA LYS A 61 7.70 6.75 -10.16
C LYS A 61 7.42 6.37 -8.69
N HIS A 62 7.08 5.12 -8.41
CA HIS A 62 6.85 4.64 -7.04
C HIS A 62 8.18 4.44 -6.31
N MET A 63 9.21 3.93 -7.00
CA MET A 63 10.56 3.78 -6.43
C MET A 63 11.17 5.15 -6.09
N LYS A 64 11.03 6.14 -6.99
CA LYS A 64 11.45 7.52 -6.71
C LYS A 64 10.76 8.13 -5.48
N ALA A 65 9.49 7.79 -5.23
CA ALA A 65 8.77 8.26 -4.06
C ALA A 65 9.37 7.71 -2.75
N MET A 66 9.84 6.45 -2.76
CA MET A 66 10.58 5.88 -1.63
C MET A 66 11.94 6.56 -1.45
N ASP A 67 12.71 6.73 -2.52
CA ASP A 67 14.07 7.31 -2.46
C ASP A 67 14.09 8.75 -1.92
N GLN A 68 13.00 9.50 -2.12
CA GLN A 68 12.84 10.87 -1.63
C GLN A 68 12.56 10.95 -0.12
N THR A 69 12.18 9.83 0.49
CA THR A 69 11.80 9.77 1.90
C THR A 69 12.89 9.10 2.73
N LYS A 70 13.15 9.65 3.93
CA LYS A 70 14.12 9.12 4.89
C LYS A 70 13.46 8.15 5.85
N GLY A 71 14.19 7.08 6.19
CA GLY A 71 13.77 6.09 7.19
C GLY A 71 12.79 5.05 6.63
N ASP A 72 12.93 3.81 7.08
CA ASP A 72 12.24 2.66 6.51
C ASP A 72 10.70 2.80 6.55
N ILE A 73 10.17 3.28 7.69
CA ILE A 73 8.71 3.51 7.85
C ILE A 73 8.23 4.59 6.88
N GLY A 74 8.97 5.69 6.74
CA GLY A 74 8.61 6.76 5.82
C GLY A 74 8.64 6.29 4.36
N GLN A 75 9.60 5.44 4.00
CA GLN A 75 9.68 4.85 2.67
C GLN A 75 8.49 3.92 2.39
N SER A 76 8.09 3.12 3.36
CA SER A 76 6.89 2.28 3.29
C SER A 76 5.63 3.12 3.07
N LEU A 77 5.41 4.16 3.89
CA LEU A 77 4.29 5.09 3.74
C LEU A 77 4.29 5.76 2.35
N ALA A 78 5.45 6.21 1.88
CA ALA A 78 5.59 6.85 0.58
C ALA A 78 5.30 5.89 -0.59
N LEU A 79 5.70 4.62 -0.47
CA LEU A 79 5.35 3.58 -1.43
C LEU A 79 3.83 3.37 -1.48
N VAL A 80 3.20 3.19 -0.31
CA VAL A 80 1.74 2.97 -0.21
C VAL A 80 0.96 4.15 -0.77
N ALA A 81 1.36 5.37 -0.42
CA ALA A 81 0.81 6.61 -1.00
C ALA A 81 0.87 6.58 -2.53
N ALA A 82 2.05 6.27 -3.07
CA ALA A 82 2.30 6.28 -4.50
C ALA A 82 1.54 5.17 -5.26
N LEU A 83 1.38 4.00 -4.64
CA LEU A 83 0.63 2.87 -5.23
C LEU A 83 -0.88 3.09 -5.18
N SER A 84 -1.37 3.79 -4.16
CA SER A 84 -2.79 4.09 -4.00
C SER A 84 -3.25 5.41 -4.61
N GLY A 85 -2.32 6.26 -5.01
CA GLY A 85 -2.64 7.63 -5.42
C GLY A 85 -3.15 8.49 -4.26
N THR A 86 -2.95 8.04 -3.03
CA THR A 86 -3.41 8.73 -1.83
C THR A 86 -2.38 9.78 -1.40
N PRO A 87 -2.79 11.00 -1.01
CA PRO A 87 -1.86 12.02 -0.52
C PRO A 87 -1.08 11.58 0.72
N ALA A 88 0.17 12.03 0.83
CA ALA A 88 1.04 11.65 1.94
C ALA A 88 0.44 11.99 3.32
N ASN A 89 -0.21 13.15 3.45
CA ASN A 89 -0.84 13.56 4.71
C ASN A 89 -2.06 12.73 5.12
N ALA A 90 -2.63 11.94 4.21
CA ALA A 90 -3.66 10.96 4.57
C ALA A 90 -3.02 9.66 5.09
N MET A 91 -1.79 9.33 4.67
CA MET A 91 -1.09 8.13 5.15
C MET A 91 -0.60 8.28 6.58
N ASP A 92 -0.45 9.52 7.08
CA ASP A 92 -0.13 9.77 8.49
C ASP A 92 -1.22 9.24 9.45
N GLU A 93 -2.45 9.06 8.95
CA GLU A 93 -3.61 8.54 9.69
C GLU A 93 -3.84 7.03 9.47
N LEU A 94 -2.97 6.34 8.71
CA LEU A 94 -3.11 4.92 8.44
C LEU A 94 -2.78 4.09 9.70
N ASP A 95 -3.72 3.26 10.16
CA ASP A 95 -3.53 2.36 11.29
C ASP A 95 -2.41 1.35 11.00
N SER A 96 -1.63 0.99 12.02
CA SER A 96 -0.48 0.09 11.87
C SER A 96 -0.89 -1.31 11.38
N ARG A 97 -2.08 -1.80 11.75
CA ARG A 97 -2.61 -3.11 11.31
C ARG A 97 -2.96 -3.08 9.83
N ASP A 98 -3.52 -1.98 9.35
CA ASP A 98 -3.79 -1.80 7.93
C ASP A 98 -2.50 -1.60 7.13
N MET A 99 -1.50 -0.91 7.70
CA MET A 99 -0.17 -0.79 7.10
C MET A 99 0.50 -2.17 6.89
N GLU A 100 0.48 -3.04 7.90
CA GLU A 100 1.08 -4.37 7.82
C GLU A 100 0.46 -5.20 6.68
N VAL A 101 -0.88 -5.26 6.62
CA VAL A 101 -1.60 -5.94 5.54
C VAL A 101 -1.23 -5.38 4.17
N VAL A 102 -1.23 -4.05 4.04
CA VAL A 102 -0.88 -3.38 2.79
C VAL A 102 0.55 -3.71 2.35
N LEU A 103 1.51 -3.72 3.28
CA LEU A 103 2.90 -4.07 2.96
C LEU A 103 3.05 -5.52 2.51
N THR A 104 2.39 -6.45 3.19
CA THR A 104 2.32 -7.86 2.79
C THR A 104 1.75 -8.04 1.39
N LEU A 105 0.73 -7.25 1.03
CA LEU A 105 0.11 -7.30 -0.31
C LEU A 105 1.03 -6.79 -1.41
N VAL A 106 1.88 -5.81 -1.13
CA VAL A 106 2.73 -5.16 -2.17
C VAL A 106 4.12 -5.78 -2.28
N GLU A 107 4.62 -6.43 -1.22
CA GLU A 107 5.95 -7.05 -1.19
C GLU A 107 6.25 -7.94 -2.40
N PRO A 108 5.34 -8.83 -2.86
CA PRO A 108 5.58 -9.69 -4.02
C PRO A 108 5.83 -8.93 -5.33
N PHE A 109 5.37 -7.68 -5.43
CA PHE A 109 5.51 -6.84 -6.61
C PHE A 109 6.77 -5.97 -6.58
N LEU A 110 7.48 -5.92 -5.44
CA LEU A 110 8.68 -5.14 -5.31
C LEU A 110 9.87 -5.82 -6.00
N PRO A 111 10.81 -5.05 -6.59
CA PRO A 111 12.03 -5.62 -7.12
C PRO A 111 12.77 -6.38 -6.01
N LYS A 112 13.09 -7.65 -6.25
CA LYS A 112 13.97 -8.39 -5.34
C LYS A 112 15.25 -7.58 -5.15
N ARG A 113 15.64 -7.36 -3.88
CA ARG A 113 16.89 -6.66 -3.55
C ARG A 113 18.03 -7.36 -4.29
N ARG A 114 18.60 -6.70 -5.31
CA ARG A 114 19.81 -7.17 -5.95
C ARG A 114 20.94 -6.92 -4.95
N ARG A 115 21.62 -7.98 -4.51
CA ARG A 115 22.80 -7.86 -3.65
C ARG A 115 23.91 -7.16 -4.44
N THR A 116 23.99 -5.84 -4.38
CA THR A 116 25.09 -5.07 -4.96
C THR A 116 26.21 -4.99 -3.94
N GLY A 117 27.07 -6.01 -3.96
CA GLY A 117 28.26 -6.14 -3.11
C GLY A 117 28.90 -7.51 -3.26
N THR A 118 30.03 -7.56 -3.97
CA THR A 118 31.04 -8.61 -3.83
C THR A 118 31.87 -8.27 -2.57
N PRO A 119 32.26 -9.25 -1.74
CA PRO A 119 33.05 -9.02 -0.53
C PRO A 119 34.35 -8.26 -0.79
#